data_AF-A0AAE0GG46-F1
#
_entry.id   AF-A0AAE0GG46-F1
#
_cell.length_a   1.000
_cell.length_b   1.000
_cell.length_c   1.000
_cell.angle_alpha   90.00
_cell.angle_beta   90.00
_cell.angle_gamma   90.00
#
_symmetry.space_group_name_H-M   'P 1'
#
loop_
_entity.id
_entity.type
_entity.pdbx_description
1 polymer ?
#
loop_
_entity_poly.entity_id
_entity_poly.type
_entity_poly.pdbx_seq_one_letter_code
_entity_poly.pdbx_strand_id
1 'polypeptide(L)' 'MSGVLRTVAQRAVAQPTLFRQPAQGARTFASEGPPKVNAWEKPTEIAAWKEEHIVFAVLGGWAVAITGAMKMFGK' A
#
# COMPACT_ATOMS: atom_id res chain seq x y z
N MET A 1 -59.29 8.33 -42.41
CA MET A 1 -59.33 7.53 -41.16
C MET A 1 -57.94 6.98 -40.91
N SER A 2 -57.40 7.25 -39.71
CA SER A 2 -56.32 6.56 -38.99
C SER A 2 -54.91 6.50 -39.60
N GLY A 3 -53.92 7.07 -38.89
CA GLY A 3 -52.53 6.63 -39.13
C GLY A 3 -51.36 7.36 -38.46
N VAL A 4 -51.53 8.52 -37.83
CA VAL A 4 -50.37 9.29 -37.31
C VAL A 4 -50.45 9.49 -35.80
N LEU A 5 -50.32 8.40 -35.04
CA LEU A 5 -50.11 8.45 -33.58
C LEU A 5 -49.15 7.33 -33.16
N ARG A 6 -47.91 7.42 -33.63
CA ARG A 6 -46.79 6.75 -32.97
C ARG A 6 -45.64 7.75 -32.92
N THR A 7 -45.32 8.20 -31.70
CA THR A 7 -44.04 8.74 -31.20
C THR A 7 -44.29 9.85 -30.18
N VAL A 8 -45.14 9.59 -29.17
CA VAL A 8 -45.12 10.34 -27.91
C VAL A 8 -45.12 9.33 -26.76
N ALA A 9 -44.15 8.41 -26.79
CA ALA A 9 -43.97 7.38 -25.75
C ALA A 9 -42.48 7.23 -25.37
N GLN A 10 -41.75 8.35 -25.32
CA GLN A 10 -40.37 8.39 -24.83
C GLN A 10 -40.18 9.46 -23.75
N ARG A 11 -41.13 9.55 -22.82
CA ARG A 11 -41.00 10.43 -21.64
C ARG A 11 -41.22 9.68 -20.33
N ALA A 12 -40.58 8.52 -20.21
CA ALA A 12 -40.47 7.82 -18.94
C ALA A 12 -39.13 7.10 -18.86
N VAL A 13 -38.04 7.82 -18.57
CA VAL A 13 -36.97 7.38 -17.65
C VAL A 13 -36.17 8.62 -17.26
N ALA A 14 -36.60 9.32 -16.21
CA ALA A 14 -35.72 10.20 -15.45
C ALA A 14 -35.93 9.87 -13.98
N GLN A 15 -35.39 8.74 -13.55
CA GLN A 15 -35.18 8.49 -12.13
C GLN A 15 -33.98 9.35 -11.71
N PRO A 16 -34.13 10.27 -10.74
CA PRO A 16 -32.98 10.92 -10.13
C PRO A 16 -32.33 9.89 -9.21
N THR A 17 -31.34 9.16 -9.71
CA THR A 17 -30.45 8.36 -8.88
C THR A 17 -29.48 9.29 -8.15
N LEU A 18 -30.01 10.06 -7.19
CA LEU A 18 -29.23 10.95 -6.31
C LEU A 18 -28.41 10.19 -5.25
N PHE A 19 -27.99 8.97 -5.54
CA PHE A 19 -27.04 8.20 -4.75
C PHE A 19 -26.13 7.40 -5.69
N ARG A 20 -25.38 8.10 -6.55
CA ARG A 20 -24.09 7.56 -6.98
C ARG A 20 -23.07 7.96 -5.94
N GLN A 21 -22.94 7.14 -4.91
CA GLN A 21 -21.78 7.18 -4.02
C GLN A 21 -20.59 6.77 -4.87
N PRO A 22 -19.64 7.67 -5.22
CA PRO A 22 -18.41 7.22 -5.84
C PRO A 22 -17.75 6.27 -4.86
N ALA A 23 -17.29 5.15 -5.39
CA ALA A 23 -16.65 4.08 -4.65
C ALA A 23 -15.68 4.67 -3.62
N GLN A 24 -15.83 4.16 -2.40
CA GLN A 24 -14.89 4.39 -1.30
C GLN A 24 -13.49 4.40 -1.86
N GLY A 25 -12.78 5.52 -1.62
CA GLY A 25 -11.44 5.76 -2.15
C GLY A 25 -10.64 4.48 -2.10
N ALA A 26 -10.16 4.06 -3.26
CA ALA A 26 -9.19 2.99 -3.35
C ALA A 26 -8.09 3.35 -2.34
N ARG A 27 -8.09 2.65 -1.21
CA ARG A 27 -6.94 2.67 -0.33
C ARG A 27 -5.87 2.01 -1.16
N THR A 28 -5.11 2.82 -1.88
CA THR A 28 -3.78 2.46 -2.31
C THR A 28 -2.98 2.35 -1.02
N PHE A 29 -3.19 1.27 -0.27
CA PHE A 29 -2.11 0.70 0.53
C PHE A 29 -0.96 0.64 -0.45
N ALA A 30 0.11 1.38 -0.23
CA ALA A 30 1.15 1.64 -1.23
C ALA A 30 1.65 0.32 -1.84
N SER A 31 1.01 -0.10 -2.93
CA SER A 31 1.23 -1.40 -3.53
C SER A 31 2.41 -1.24 -4.46
N GLU A 32 3.54 -1.70 -3.95
CA GLU A 32 4.81 -1.92 -4.64
C GLU A 32 5.67 -0.66 -4.83
N GLY A 33 6.26 -0.22 -3.72
CA GLY A 33 7.55 0.47 -3.80
C GLY A 33 8.59 -0.37 -4.55
N PRO A 34 9.73 0.23 -4.96
CA PRO A 34 10.77 -0.45 -5.72
C PRO A 34 11.13 -1.82 -5.11
N PRO A 35 11.43 -2.84 -5.94
CA PRO A 35 11.71 -4.19 -5.47
C PRO A 35 12.79 -4.17 -4.38
N LYS A 36 12.52 -4.84 -3.27
CA LYS A 36 13.45 -4.90 -2.14
C LYS A 36 14.69 -5.71 -2.50
N VAL A 37 15.86 -5.14 -2.22
CA VAL A 37 17.18 -5.69 -2.56
C VAL A 37 17.84 -6.34 -1.34
N ASN A 38 18.85 -7.16 -1.58
CA ASN A 38 19.65 -7.72 -0.50
C ASN A 38 20.54 -6.63 0.14
N ALA A 39 20.93 -6.81 1.41
CA ALA A 39 21.65 -5.76 2.16
C ALA A 39 23.01 -5.41 1.53
N TRP A 40 23.68 -6.37 0.91
CA TRP A 40 24.99 -6.20 0.26
C TRP A 40 24.93 -5.53 -1.11
N GLU A 41 23.78 -5.52 -1.78
CA GLU A 41 23.63 -4.86 -3.09
C GLU A 41 23.58 -3.35 -2.95
N LYS A 42 22.95 -2.85 -1.87
CA LYS A 42 22.83 -1.43 -1.56
C LYS A 42 23.01 -1.15 -0.08
N PRO A 43 24.24 -1.23 0.47
CA PRO A 43 24.48 -1.19 1.91
C PRO A 43 24.10 0.12 2.61
N THR A 44 23.91 1.21 1.86
CA THR A 44 23.56 2.52 2.41
C THR A 44 22.06 2.84 2.32
N GLU A 45 21.30 2.11 1.49
CA GLU A 45 19.87 2.33 1.28
C GLU A 45 19.03 1.35 2.09
N ILE A 46 18.95 1.55 3.42
CA ILE A 46 18.22 0.64 4.34
C ILE A 46 16.73 0.51 3.95
N ALA A 47 16.12 1.60 3.46
CA ALA A 47 14.74 1.60 3.00
C ALA A 47 14.51 0.72 1.76
N ALA A 48 15.56 0.36 1.01
CA ALA A 48 15.49 -0.54 -0.14
C ALA A 48 15.70 -2.01 0.26
N TRP A 49 16.12 -2.31 1.49
CA TRP A 49 16.38 -3.69 1.92
C TRP A 49 15.11 -4.50 2.11
N LYS A 50 15.25 -5.80 1.88
CA LYS A 50 14.26 -6.78 2.34
C LYS A 50 14.12 -6.71 3.85
N GLU A 51 12.90 -6.91 4.33
CA GLU A 51 12.56 -6.72 5.74
C GLU A 51 13.33 -7.67 6.65
N GLU A 52 13.55 -8.92 6.22
CA GLU A 52 14.30 -9.92 6.98
C GLU A 52 15.74 -9.45 7.28
N HIS A 53 16.40 -8.76 6.36
CA HIS A 53 17.75 -8.26 6.57
C HIS A 53 17.79 -7.10 7.57
N ILE A 54 16.74 -6.26 7.58
CA ILE A 54 16.59 -5.20 8.57
C ILE A 54 16.44 -5.83 9.96
N VAL A 55 15.59 -6.85 10.09
CA VAL A 55 15.38 -7.58 11.35
C VAL A 55 16.70 -8.20 11.84
N PHE A 56 17.44 -8.89 10.97
CA PHE A 56 18.73 -9.48 11.35
C PHE A 56 19.78 -8.43 11.71
N ALA A 57 19.85 -7.30 10.99
CA ALA A 57 20.80 -6.23 11.28
C ALA A 57 20.54 -5.60 12.65
N VAL A 58 19.27 -5.37 13.00
CA VAL A 58 18.89 -4.81 14.30
C VAL A 58 19.15 -5.81 15.42
N LEU A 59 18.69 -7.06 15.29
CA LEU A 59 18.92 -8.10 16.30
C LEU A 59 20.41 -8.37 16.51
N GLY A 60 21.18 -8.48 15.42
CA GLY A 60 22.64 -8.65 15.47
C GLY A 60 23.35 -7.45 16.07
N GLY A 61 22.96 -6.23 15.69
CA GLY A 61 23.49 -4.99 16.25
C GLY A 61 23.29 -4.88 17.76
N TRP A 62 22.09 -5.19 18.26
CA TRP A 62 21.82 -5.22 19.70
C TRP A 62 22.57 -6.33 20.42
N ALA A 63 22.67 -7.52 19.84
CA ALA A 63 23.46 -8.60 20.43
C ALA A 63 24.94 -8.20 20.59
N VAL A 64 25.54 -7.57 19.57
CA VAL A 64 26.92 -7.05 19.63
C VAL A 64 27.03 -5.92 20.65
N ALA A 65 26.09 -4.97 20.66
CA ALA A 65 26.10 -3.87 21.60
C ALA A 65 26.01 -4.35 23.06
N ILE A 66 25.12 -5.30 23.36
CA ILE A 66 24.94 -5.86 24.71
C ILE A 66 26.16 -6.68 25.11
N THR A 67 26.64 -7.58 24.25
CA THR A 67 27.83 -8.41 24.54
C THR A 67 29.08 -7.56 24.71
N GLY A 68 29.25 -6.53 23.88
CA GLY A 68 30.31 -5.54 24.02
C GLY A 68 30.19 -4.77 25.33
N ALA A 69 29.00 -4.27 25.68
CA ALA A 69 28.76 -3.56 26.94
C ALA A 69 29.01 -4.46 28.16
N MET A 70 28.57 -5.71 28.15
CA MET A 70 28.87 -6.68 29.20
C MET A 70 30.36 -6.93 29.34
N LYS A 71 31.13 -6.94 28.25
CA LYS A 71 32.58 -7.14 28.30
C LYS A 71 33.35 -5.90 28.77
N MET A 72 32.85 -4.70 28.48
CA MET A 72 33.49 -3.44 28.84
C MET A 72 33.10 -2.92 30.23
N PHE A 73 31.86 -3.19 30.66
CA PHE A 73 31.28 -2.66 31.89
C PHE A 73 30.79 -3.75 32.86
N GLY A 74 30.75 -5.02 32.43
CA GLY A 74 30.60 -6.13 33.35
C GLY A 74 31.86 -6.22 34.20
N LYS A 75 31.66 -6.19 35.52
CA LYS A 75 32.70 -6.23 36.55
C LYS A 75 33.75 -7.32 36.32
#